data_AF-A0A2E2P1S6-F1
#
_entry.id   AF-A0A2E2P1S6-F1
#
_cell.length_a   1.000
_cell.length_b   1.000
_cell.length_c   1.000
_cell.angle_alpha   90.00
_cell.angle_beta   90.00
_cell.angle_gamma   90.00
#
_symmetry.space_group_name_H-M   'P 1'
#
loop_
_entity.id
_entity.type
_entity.pdbx_description
1 polymer ?
#
loop_
_entity_poly.entity_id
_entity_poly.type
_entity_poly.pdbx_seq_one_letter_code
_entity_poly.pdbx_strand_id
1 'polypeptide(L)'
;MHIQLNGQTESNFQSRKISISNPSIKLGDALLLIAEEAKFNLSFNPVILAVDSLLNINVKQKTAAVVFEQILPKNIVVREMGNSIILQEKPANNIIEKATISIEGIVSSSNMPIENVLVFEVSGLTSDLSDENGHFKIEVEVGEFSDIRLSIAKEGYRDTLLSLPLEDQNVEIKLEKLSPKEIEGPPHAISKKGYKDFHISRVLVPKKVQIRTEDAPFIVYREFQFSIFPGLSTNSKMSGNVENKYSLNLIGGYSYGTGALELGSVFNIDRKYLEGIQLAGAFNFVGGKVDGVQMSGAANIVGERIEGVQLSGGINFVYGDQQGLQMAGGVNVNLGNTEGAQISGGYNQAKDLDGLQLSGGLNAVIGTNHGLQIAPINYSTILKGKQIGIVNVADSATGTPIGLFSFVRKGGYQQLEFSADEISYGNLNLKMGVPHFYNIFSAGFGYHQDDLFWNYGLGVGKEKRTAADRPLNYELKFHWLFKEVNNSFDHYGLVKWQFLIQNKAKHKLRISYGPSVNLMGFEHKHTESSDYQDIPPYTFYNEKVEDLQLQAWIGFSLSLGFRDFF
;
A
#
# COMPACT_ATOMS: atom_id res chain seq x y z
N MET A 1 0.24 -34.40 26.10
CA MET A 1 -1.16 -34.15 25.73
C MET A 1 -1.19 -32.86 24.92
N HIS A 2 -1.44 -32.93 23.61
CA HIS A 2 -1.48 -31.76 22.73
C HIS A 2 -2.75 -30.96 22.99
N ILE A 3 -2.63 -29.64 23.19
CA ILE A 3 -3.76 -28.72 23.25
C ILE A 3 -3.52 -27.63 22.21
N GLN A 4 -4.38 -27.59 21.19
CA GLN A 4 -4.54 -26.46 20.28
C GLN A 4 -5.25 -25.34 21.03
N LEU A 5 -4.66 -24.13 21.03
CA LEU A 5 -5.32 -22.92 21.49
C LEU A 5 -5.90 -22.19 20.28
N ASN A 6 -7.20 -22.36 20.04
CA ASN A 6 -7.95 -21.48 19.15
C ASN A 6 -8.26 -20.18 19.91
N GLY A 7 -7.74 -19.07 19.39
CA GLY A 7 -8.09 -17.73 19.86
C GLY A 7 -9.44 -17.31 19.29
N GLN A 8 -10.41 -17.01 20.17
CA GLN A 8 -11.23 -15.80 20.13
C GLN A 8 -12.20 -15.73 21.32
N THR A 9 -12.45 -14.48 21.73
CA THR A 9 -13.51 -13.93 22.62
C THR A 9 -13.36 -14.07 24.14
N GLU A 10 -13.23 -12.88 24.76
CA GLU A 10 -13.39 -12.49 26.16
C GLU A 10 -13.66 -13.60 27.18
N SER A 11 -12.70 -13.83 28.07
CA SER A 11 -12.92 -14.60 29.28
C SER A 11 -13.71 -13.79 30.28
N ASN A 12 -14.79 -14.39 30.77
CA ASN A 12 -15.74 -13.78 31.68
C ASN A 12 -15.86 -14.62 32.96
N PHE A 13 -14.74 -15.18 33.42
CA PHE A 13 -14.66 -16.07 34.58
C PHE A 13 -15.15 -15.37 35.87
N GLN A 14 -14.90 -14.06 35.99
CA GLN A 14 -15.31 -13.27 37.13
C GLN A 14 -16.81 -12.94 37.16
N SER A 15 -17.54 -13.05 36.05
CA SER A 15 -18.95 -12.60 35.95
C SER A 15 -19.96 -13.74 35.76
N ARG A 16 -19.54 -14.90 35.26
CA ARG A 16 -20.43 -16.05 35.00
C ARG A 16 -20.81 -16.76 36.30
N LYS A 17 -22.11 -16.81 36.58
CA LYS A 17 -22.68 -17.46 37.75
C LYS A 17 -22.96 -18.95 37.47
N ILE A 18 -22.51 -19.83 38.36
CA ILE A 18 -22.70 -21.28 38.31
C ILE A 18 -23.54 -21.76 39.50
N SER A 19 -24.22 -22.89 39.33
CA SER A 19 -25.06 -23.54 40.34
C SER A 19 -24.81 -25.06 40.36
N ILE A 20 -23.94 -25.49 41.29
CA ILE A 20 -23.52 -26.89 41.45
C ILE A 20 -23.97 -27.39 42.82
N SER A 21 -24.57 -28.57 42.88
CA SER A 21 -24.87 -29.26 44.13
C SER A 21 -24.41 -30.71 44.05
N ASN A 22 -23.34 -31.04 44.77
CA ASN A 22 -22.81 -32.39 44.88
C ASN A 22 -22.21 -32.63 46.29
N PRO A 23 -22.82 -33.50 47.11
CA PRO A 23 -22.45 -33.67 48.51
C PRO A 23 -21.13 -34.43 48.74
N SER A 24 -20.55 -35.07 47.72
CA SER A 24 -19.26 -35.77 47.83
C SER A 24 -18.61 -35.95 46.46
N ILE A 25 -17.76 -35.01 46.07
CA ILE A 25 -17.01 -35.01 44.80
C ILE A 25 -15.51 -34.88 45.05
N LYS A 26 -14.67 -35.50 44.22
CA LYS A 26 -13.21 -35.28 44.27
C LYS A 26 -12.87 -33.88 43.79
N LEU A 27 -11.83 -33.25 44.35
CA LEU A 27 -11.40 -31.91 43.94
C LEU A 27 -11.12 -31.82 42.43
N GLY A 28 -10.46 -32.83 41.84
CA GLY A 28 -10.22 -32.85 40.39
C GLY A 28 -11.51 -32.82 39.57
N ASP A 29 -12.50 -33.65 39.94
CA ASP A 29 -13.79 -33.74 39.25
C ASP A 29 -14.61 -32.46 39.44
N ALA A 30 -14.56 -31.86 40.63
CA ALA A 30 -15.20 -30.58 40.93
C ALA A 30 -14.66 -29.45 40.04
N LEU A 31 -13.34 -29.40 39.85
CA LEU A 31 -12.69 -28.39 39.01
C LEU A 31 -13.09 -28.52 37.53
N LEU A 32 -13.17 -29.74 37.02
CA LEU A 32 -13.65 -30.00 35.65
C LEU A 32 -15.12 -29.60 35.48
N LEU A 33 -15.97 -29.91 36.47
CA LEU A 33 -17.40 -29.59 36.44
C LEU A 33 -17.64 -28.06 36.49
N ILE A 34 -16.83 -27.33 37.25
CA ILE A 34 -16.84 -25.86 37.25
C ILE A 34 -16.44 -25.30 35.89
N ALA A 35 -15.38 -25.85 35.28
CA ALA A 35 -14.90 -25.41 33.97
C ALA A 35 -15.95 -25.65 32.87
N GLU A 36 -16.64 -26.79 32.93
CA GLU A 36 -17.74 -27.14 32.03
C GLU A 36 -18.92 -26.17 32.17
N GLU A 37 -19.40 -25.92 33.40
CA GLU A 37 -20.56 -25.05 33.62
C GLU A 37 -20.26 -23.57 33.30
N ALA A 38 -19.05 -23.11 33.61
CA ALA A 38 -18.61 -21.75 33.33
C ALA A 38 -18.07 -21.56 31.89
N LYS A 39 -17.92 -22.64 31.12
CA LYS A 39 -17.46 -22.68 29.72
C LYS A 39 -16.08 -22.07 29.50
N PHE A 40 -15.08 -22.47 30.29
CA PHE A 40 -13.67 -22.12 30.09
C PHE A 40 -12.80 -23.39 30.06
N ASN A 41 -11.60 -23.28 29.47
CA ASN A 41 -10.61 -24.35 29.53
C ASN A 41 -9.85 -24.30 30.85
N LEU A 42 -9.64 -25.43 31.53
CA LEU A 42 -8.89 -25.47 32.79
C LEU A 42 -7.58 -26.25 32.61
N SER A 43 -6.48 -25.67 33.08
CA SER A 43 -5.16 -26.30 33.15
C SER A 43 -4.61 -26.22 34.57
N PHE A 44 -4.14 -27.35 35.10
CA PHE A 44 -3.51 -27.42 36.41
C PHE A 44 -2.52 -28.59 36.47
N ASN A 45 -1.53 -28.49 37.34
CA ASN A 45 -0.66 -29.62 37.66
C ASN A 45 -1.33 -30.45 38.78
N PRO A 46 -1.63 -31.74 38.58
CA PRO A 46 -2.28 -32.57 39.60
C PRO A 46 -1.39 -32.85 40.82
N VAL A 47 -0.08 -32.62 40.73
CA VAL A 47 0.85 -32.82 41.86
C VAL A 47 0.72 -31.71 42.92
N ILE A 48 0.40 -30.47 42.49
CA ILE A 48 0.26 -29.32 43.41
C ILE A 48 -1.14 -29.23 44.04
N LEU A 49 -2.06 -30.10 43.64
CA LEU A 49 -3.44 -30.14 44.13
C LEU A 49 -3.74 -31.53 44.70
N ALA A 50 -4.38 -31.60 45.87
CA ALA A 50 -4.88 -32.85 46.42
C ALA A 50 -6.14 -33.30 45.66
N VAL A 51 -5.98 -33.67 44.37
CA VAL A 51 -7.08 -33.91 43.42
C VAL A 51 -8.05 -35.00 43.87
N ASP A 52 -7.60 -35.96 44.68
CA ASP A 52 -8.41 -37.03 45.25
C ASP A 52 -9.13 -36.67 46.55
N SER A 53 -8.90 -35.46 47.09
CA SER A 53 -9.58 -34.99 48.30
C SER A 53 -11.07 -34.83 48.03
N LEU A 54 -11.90 -35.41 48.91
CA LEU A 54 -13.35 -35.30 48.85
C LEU A 54 -13.80 -33.96 49.43
N LEU A 55 -14.69 -33.29 48.71
CA LEU A 55 -15.30 -32.04 49.12
C LEU A 55 -16.81 -32.04 48.83
N ASN A 56 -17.53 -31.22 49.60
CA ASN A 56 -18.95 -30.98 49.42
C ASN A 56 -19.12 -29.60 48.77
N ILE A 57 -19.62 -29.57 47.53
CA ILE A 57 -19.95 -28.33 46.83
C ILE A 57 -21.46 -28.16 46.84
N ASN A 58 -21.91 -27.05 47.42
CA ASN A 58 -23.29 -26.59 47.28
C ASN A 58 -23.27 -25.08 47.05
N VAL A 59 -23.26 -24.69 45.78
CA VAL A 59 -23.18 -23.30 45.33
C VAL A 59 -24.35 -23.01 44.40
N LYS A 60 -25.00 -21.86 44.61
CA LYS A 60 -26.14 -21.42 43.79
C LYS A 60 -25.90 -19.98 43.38
N GLN A 61 -25.87 -19.74 42.06
CA GLN A 61 -25.71 -18.40 41.48
C GLN A 61 -24.43 -17.65 41.95
N LYS A 62 -23.33 -18.37 42.19
CA LYS A 62 -22.03 -17.78 42.56
C LYS A 62 -21.11 -17.71 41.36
N THR A 63 -20.22 -16.71 41.30
CA THR A 63 -19.22 -16.64 40.23
C THR A 63 -18.15 -17.71 40.41
N ALA A 64 -17.58 -18.20 39.32
CA ALA A 64 -16.56 -19.23 39.39
C ALA A 64 -15.31 -18.78 40.22
N ALA A 65 -15.01 -17.47 40.23
CA ALA A 65 -14.02 -16.86 41.11
C ALA A 65 -14.27 -17.16 42.60
N VAL A 66 -15.50 -16.91 43.06
CA VAL A 66 -15.91 -17.13 44.45
C VAL A 66 -15.96 -18.63 44.79
N VAL A 67 -16.20 -19.49 43.81
CA VAL A 67 -16.16 -20.95 44.01
C VAL A 67 -14.72 -21.45 44.14
N PHE A 68 -13.79 -20.96 43.32
CA PHE A 68 -12.36 -21.28 43.46
C PHE A 68 -11.79 -20.83 44.79
N GLU A 69 -12.15 -19.65 45.30
CA GLU A 69 -11.75 -19.22 46.65
C GLU A 69 -12.23 -20.15 47.77
N GLN A 70 -13.33 -20.88 47.57
CA GLN A 70 -13.89 -21.80 48.57
C GLN A 70 -13.24 -23.18 48.54
N ILE A 71 -12.80 -23.65 47.37
CA ILE A 71 -12.38 -25.05 47.19
C ILE A 71 -10.88 -25.21 46.97
N LEU A 72 -10.18 -24.15 46.56
CA LEU A 72 -8.74 -24.20 46.34
C LEU A 72 -7.95 -23.93 47.63
N PRO A 73 -6.82 -24.62 47.83
CA PRO A 73 -5.86 -24.26 48.87
C PRO A 73 -5.35 -22.82 48.74
N LYS A 74 -5.04 -22.17 49.86
CA LYS A 74 -4.57 -20.76 49.89
C LYS A 74 -3.23 -20.53 49.18
N ASN A 75 -2.44 -21.58 48.95
CA ASN A 75 -1.20 -21.53 48.20
C ASN A 75 -1.42 -21.69 46.69
N ILE A 76 -2.66 -21.68 46.18
CA ILE A 76 -2.92 -21.75 44.73
C ILE A 76 -3.45 -20.39 44.24
N VAL A 77 -2.88 -19.91 43.15
CA VAL A 77 -3.29 -18.69 42.43
C VAL A 77 -3.98 -19.10 41.13
N VAL A 78 -5.08 -18.43 40.84
CA VAL A 78 -5.84 -18.58 39.59
C VAL A 78 -5.37 -17.49 38.62
N ARG A 79 -4.74 -17.87 37.49
CA ARG A 79 -4.38 -16.94 36.40
C ARG A 79 -5.30 -17.14 35.20
N GLU A 80 -5.68 -16.03 34.57
CA GLU A 80 -6.56 -16.00 33.40
C GLU A 80 -5.73 -15.67 32.15
N MET A 81 -5.85 -16.50 31.11
CA MET A 81 -5.17 -16.33 29.82
C MET A 81 -6.16 -16.60 28.68
N GLY A 82 -6.81 -15.55 28.20
CA GLY A 82 -7.96 -15.70 27.30
C GLY A 82 -9.03 -16.61 27.93
N ASN A 83 -9.72 -17.44 27.15
CA ASN A 83 -10.74 -18.39 27.67
C ASN A 83 -10.17 -19.60 28.45
N SER A 84 -8.94 -19.49 28.96
CA SER A 84 -8.29 -20.54 29.74
C SER A 84 -7.93 -20.05 31.13
N ILE A 85 -8.17 -20.89 32.13
CA ILE A 85 -7.78 -20.70 33.53
C ILE A 85 -6.62 -21.64 33.86
N ILE A 86 -5.57 -21.09 34.46
CA ILE A 86 -4.38 -21.83 34.90
C ILE A 86 -4.27 -21.73 36.42
N LEU A 87 -4.24 -22.89 37.09
CA LEU A 87 -3.99 -22.98 38.53
C LEU A 87 -2.50 -23.22 38.78
N GLN A 88 -1.87 -22.33 39.53
CA GLN A 88 -0.43 -22.37 39.84
C GLN A 88 -0.21 -22.21 41.33
N GLU A 89 0.88 -22.77 41.86
CA GLU A 89 1.27 -22.51 43.24
C GLU A 89 1.69 -21.04 43.39
N LYS A 90 1.27 -20.41 44.49
CA LYS A 90 1.66 -19.06 44.86
C LYS A 90 3.17 -19.09 45.01
N PRO A 91 3.93 -18.25 44.27
CA PRO A 91 5.37 -18.18 44.45
C PRO A 91 5.62 -17.93 45.94
N ALA A 92 6.50 -18.74 46.54
CA ALA A 92 6.94 -18.48 47.90
C ALA A 92 7.41 -17.02 47.92
N ASN A 93 6.94 -16.22 48.88
CA ASN A 93 7.48 -14.90 49.16
C ASN A 93 8.91 -15.06 49.73
N ASN A 94 9.79 -15.69 48.98
CA ASN A 94 11.20 -15.48 49.08
C ASN A 94 11.43 -14.29 48.17
N ILE A 95 11.81 -13.17 48.78
CA ILE A 95 12.60 -12.16 48.09
C ILE A 95 13.86 -12.94 47.67
N ILE A 96 13.85 -13.54 46.49
CA ILE A 96 15.08 -13.98 45.85
C ILE A 96 15.78 -12.66 45.59
N GLU A 97 16.81 -12.36 46.39
CA GLU A 97 17.80 -11.37 46.01
C GLU A 97 18.12 -11.64 44.54
N LYS A 98 17.95 -10.66 43.65
CA LYS A 98 18.28 -10.78 42.24
C LYS A 98 19.74 -11.23 42.13
N ALA A 99 19.95 -12.55 42.09
CA ALA A 99 21.24 -13.15 41.89
C ALA A 99 21.42 -13.25 40.38
N THR A 100 22.52 -12.70 39.90
CA THR A 100 22.94 -12.88 38.51
C THR A 100 23.84 -14.11 38.48
N ILE A 101 23.48 -15.10 37.66
CA ILE A 101 24.26 -16.31 37.44
C ILE A 101 25.01 -16.16 36.11
N SER A 102 26.31 -16.45 36.12
CA SER A 102 27.17 -16.44 34.94
C SER A 102 27.34 -17.86 34.41
N ILE A 103 26.91 -18.07 33.17
CA ILE A 103 27.13 -19.33 32.44
C ILE A 103 28.14 -19.06 31.34
N GLU A 104 29.26 -19.75 31.42
CA GLU A 104 30.32 -19.73 30.41
C GLU A 104 30.34 -21.09 29.67
N GLY A 105 30.83 -21.12 28.45
CA GLY A 105 30.87 -22.38 27.73
C GLY A 105 31.50 -22.31 26.36
N ILE A 106 31.61 -23.47 25.72
CA ILE A 106 32.13 -23.63 24.36
C ILE A 106 31.10 -24.37 23.52
N VAL A 107 30.80 -23.83 22.33
CA VAL A 107 29.97 -24.50 21.33
C VAL A 107 30.85 -25.09 20.22
N SER A 108 30.64 -26.36 19.91
CA SER A 108 31.36 -27.07 18.85
C SER A 108 30.45 -27.99 18.02
N SER A 109 30.88 -28.33 16.81
CA SER A 109 30.29 -29.42 16.00
C SER A 109 31.43 -30.27 15.47
N SER A 110 31.33 -31.59 15.61
CA SER A 110 32.40 -32.52 15.22
C SER A 110 33.78 -32.13 15.80
N ASN A 111 33.79 -31.62 17.03
CA ASN A 111 34.96 -31.12 17.78
C ASN A 111 35.67 -29.90 17.15
N MET A 112 35.03 -29.19 16.22
CA MET A 112 35.49 -27.87 15.77
C MET A 112 34.63 -26.77 16.40
N PRO A 113 35.23 -25.68 16.90
CA PRO A 113 34.47 -24.57 17.45
C PRO A 113 33.61 -23.92 16.36
N ILE A 114 32.45 -23.40 16.77
CA ILE A 114 31.52 -22.71 15.86
C ILE A 114 31.39 -21.26 16.31
N GLU A 115 31.72 -20.34 15.42
CA GLU A 115 31.52 -18.90 15.64
C GLU A 115 30.06 -18.49 15.41
N ASN A 116 29.61 -17.47 16.14
CA ASN A 116 28.30 -16.84 15.98
C ASN A 116 27.12 -17.79 16.20
N VAL A 117 27.24 -18.72 17.14
CA VAL A 117 26.11 -19.48 17.68
C VAL A 117 25.38 -18.61 18.68
N LEU A 118 24.06 -18.49 18.51
CA LEU A 118 23.21 -17.78 19.46
C LEU A 118 22.94 -18.68 20.68
N VAL A 119 23.39 -18.23 21.86
CA VAL A 119 23.03 -18.83 23.14
C VAL A 119 22.17 -17.81 23.89
N PHE A 120 20.93 -18.18 24.23
CA PHE A 120 20.02 -17.25 24.90
C PHE A 120 19.20 -17.94 25.98
N GLU A 121 18.80 -17.18 26.97
CA GLU A 121 17.94 -17.65 28.05
C GLU A 121 16.47 -17.38 27.71
N VAL A 122 15.65 -18.43 27.79
CA VAL A 122 14.28 -18.45 27.25
C VAL A 122 13.33 -17.52 28.01
N SER A 123 13.60 -17.20 29.28
CA SER A 123 12.69 -16.45 30.14
C SER A 123 13.00 -14.94 30.23
N GLY A 124 14.24 -14.53 29.94
CA GLY A 124 14.82 -13.25 30.37
C GLY A 124 15.47 -12.42 29.26
N LEU A 125 15.49 -12.90 28.01
CA LEU A 125 16.04 -12.21 26.83
C LEU A 125 17.56 -11.91 26.88
N THR A 126 18.29 -12.41 27.88
CA THR A 126 19.75 -12.34 27.85
C THR A 126 20.28 -13.29 26.79
N SER A 127 21.29 -12.84 26.04
CA SER A 127 21.86 -13.62 24.94
C SER A 127 23.29 -13.23 24.64
N ASP A 128 24.08 -14.22 24.25
CA ASP A 128 25.42 -14.04 23.73
C ASP A 128 25.63 -14.76 22.40
N LEU A 129 26.70 -14.39 21.69
CA LEU A 129 27.16 -15.09 20.49
C LEU A 129 28.51 -15.71 20.78
N SER A 130 28.70 -16.97 20.37
CA SER A 130 30.01 -17.59 20.47
C SER A 130 31.06 -16.85 19.62
N ASP A 131 32.29 -16.76 20.12
CA ASP A 131 33.43 -16.17 19.42
C ASP A 131 34.08 -17.13 18.40
N GLU A 132 35.20 -16.73 17.79
CA GLU A 132 35.93 -17.51 16.79
C GLU A 132 36.45 -18.87 17.32
N ASN A 133 36.60 -18.96 18.65
CA ASN A 133 37.01 -20.16 19.36
C ASN A 133 35.80 -20.92 19.94
N GLY A 134 34.58 -20.50 19.62
CA GLY A 134 33.34 -21.12 20.07
C GLY A 134 32.93 -20.75 21.50
N HIS A 135 33.64 -19.85 22.18
CA HIS A 135 33.37 -19.47 23.56
C HIS A 135 32.20 -18.48 23.67
N PHE A 136 31.33 -18.66 24.65
CA PHE A 136 30.27 -17.71 24.99
C PHE A 136 30.21 -17.44 26.49
N LYS A 137 29.65 -16.29 26.88
CA LYS A 137 29.35 -15.94 28.26
C LYS A 137 28.00 -15.24 28.36
N ILE A 138 27.09 -15.82 29.13
CA ILE A 138 25.76 -15.25 29.37
C ILE A 138 25.53 -15.04 30.87
N GLU A 139 25.08 -13.84 31.22
CA GLU A 139 24.63 -13.50 32.56
C GLU A 139 23.11 -13.58 32.61
N VAL A 140 22.57 -14.34 33.56
CA VAL A 140 21.15 -14.63 33.69
C VAL A 140 20.66 -14.12 35.04
N GLU A 141 19.64 -13.25 35.03
CA GLU A 141 18.95 -12.87 36.26
C GLU A 141 18.03 -14.02 36.71
N VAL A 142 18.22 -14.51 37.93
CA VAL A 142 17.36 -15.57 38.49
C VAL A 142 15.97 -15.01 38.80
N GLY A 143 14.96 -15.53 38.08
CA GLY A 143 13.54 -15.21 38.28
C GLY A 143 12.80 -16.22 39.17
N GLU A 144 11.49 -16.37 38.97
CA GLU A 144 10.63 -17.33 39.71
C GLU A 144 10.84 -18.81 39.31
N PHE A 145 11.81 -19.10 38.42
CA PHE A 145 12.01 -20.42 37.83
C PHE A 145 13.00 -21.27 38.63
N SER A 146 12.77 -22.60 38.62
CA SER A 146 13.62 -23.59 39.32
C SER A 146 14.88 -24.01 38.56
N ASP A 147 14.98 -23.65 37.28
CA ASP A 147 16.03 -24.04 36.34
C ASP A 147 16.30 -22.92 35.32
N ILE A 148 17.54 -22.81 34.83
CA ILE A 148 17.91 -21.91 33.72
C ILE A 148 17.72 -22.68 32.41
N ARG A 149 16.91 -22.15 31.50
CA ARG A 149 16.71 -22.77 30.18
C ARG A 149 17.44 -21.97 29.12
N LEU A 150 18.53 -22.54 28.62
CA LEU A 150 19.27 -22.00 27.49
C LEU A 150 18.82 -22.65 26.20
N SER A 151 18.45 -21.85 25.21
CA SER A 151 18.26 -22.31 23.85
C SER A 151 19.44 -21.88 23.00
N ILE A 152 19.93 -22.82 22.19
CA ILE A 152 21.09 -22.68 21.34
C ILE A 152 20.64 -22.87 19.91
N ALA A 153 20.88 -21.85 19.09
CA ALA A 153 20.39 -21.81 17.72
C ALA A 153 21.46 -21.29 16.75
N LYS A 154 21.51 -21.89 15.56
CA LYS A 154 22.40 -21.51 14.46
C LYS A 154 21.84 -22.00 13.13
N GLU A 155 21.80 -21.14 12.12
CA GLU A 155 21.40 -21.53 10.77
C GLU A 155 22.20 -22.74 10.26
N GLY A 156 21.48 -23.77 9.79
CA GLY A 156 22.06 -25.02 9.30
C GLY A 156 22.41 -26.04 10.37
N TYR A 157 22.11 -25.78 11.64
CA TYR A 157 22.28 -26.70 12.77
C TYR A 157 20.93 -26.97 13.46
N ARG A 158 20.83 -28.10 14.15
CA ARG A 158 19.62 -28.49 14.89
C ARG A 158 19.51 -27.67 16.17
N ASP A 159 18.40 -26.96 16.34
CA ASP A 159 18.10 -26.19 17.55
C ASP A 159 18.16 -27.09 18.79
N THR A 160 18.84 -26.60 19.83
CA THR A 160 19.07 -27.35 21.08
C THR A 160 18.53 -26.56 22.26
N LEU A 161 17.84 -27.23 23.19
CA LEU A 161 17.38 -26.64 24.45
C LEU A 161 18.07 -27.36 25.61
N LEU A 162 18.71 -26.60 26.48
CA LEU A 162 19.44 -27.07 27.65
C LEU A 162 18.79 -26.52 28.92
N SER A 163 18.55 -27.39 29.90
CA SER A 163 18.06 -27.01 31.23
C SER A 163 19.20 -27.19 32.23
N LEU A 164 19.51 -26.13 32.97
CA LEU A 164 20.67 -26.02 33.84
C LEU A 164 20.25 -25.66 35.27
N PRO A 165 21.01 -26.11 36.29
CA PRO A 165 20.79 -25.69 37.67
C PRO A 165 21.07 -24.19 37.87
N LEU A 166 20.50 -23.60 38.92
CA LEU A 166 20.69 -22.21 39.33
C LEU A 166 22.06 -22.01 40.01
N GLU A 167 23.16 -22.28 39.29
CA GLU A 167 24.53 -22.02 39.74
C GLU A 167 25.46 -21.61 38.59
N ASP A 168 26.53 -20.88 38.93
CA ASP A 168 27.60 -20.52 38.01
C ASP A 168 28.29 -21.79 37.51
N GLN A 169 28.34 -21.99 36.19
CA GLN A 169 28.88 -23.21 35.61
C GLN A 169 29.46 -23.00 34.21
N ASN A 170 30.34 -23.93 33.83
CA ASN A 170 30.87 -24.06 32.49
C ASN A 170 30.18 -25.19 31.73
N VAL A 171 29.79 -24.93 30.48
CA VAL A 171 29.01 -25.89 29.67
C VAL A 171 29.68 -26.14 28.32
N GLU A 172 29.83 -27.42 27.95
CA GLU A 172 30.22 -27.80 26.59
C GLU A 172 28.96 -28.18 25.79
N ILE A 173 28.73 -27.49 24.66
CA ILE A 173 27.54 -27.67 23.83
C ILE A 173 27.96 -28.21 22.47
N LYS A 174 27.39 -29.36 22.10
CA LYS A 174 27.64 -30.00 20.80
C LYS A 174 26.43 -29.85 19.90
N LEU A 175 26.59 -29.12 18.80
CA LEU A 175 25.55 -28.95 17.80
C LEU A 175 25.66 -30.00 16.70
N GLU A 176 24.50 -30.48 16.26
CA GLU A 176 24.38 -31.37 15.11
C GLU A 176 24.06 -30.56 13.85
N LYS A 177 24.83 -30.76 12.78
CA LYS A 177 24.56 -30.12 11.48
C LYS A 177 23.34 -30.78 10.84
N LEU A 178 22.40 -29.97 10.35
CA LEU A 178 21.21 -30.47 9.65
C LEU A 178 21.62 -31.14 8.33
N SER A 179 20.94 -32.24 7.99
CA SER A 179 21.15 -32.87 6.69
C SER A 179 20.53 -32.02 5.58
N PRO A 180 21.05 -32.05 4.33
CA PRO A 180 20.51 -31.25 3.22
C PRO A 180 19.00 -31.44 2.98
N LYS A 181 18.47 -32.62 3.32
CA LYS A 181 17.06 -32.99 3.17
C LYS A 181 16.15 -32.39 4.26
N GLU A 182 16.71 -31.99 5.40
CA GLU A 182 16.00 -31.33 6.49
C GLU A 182 16.01 -29.80 6.34
N ILE A 183 16.92 -29.25 5.54
CA ILE A 183 16.97 -27.82 5.17
C ILE A 183 15.84 -27.48 4.18
N GLU A 184 15.44 -28.45 3.34
CA GLU A 184 14.27 -28.35 2.47
C GLU A 184 12.97 -28.64 3.24
N GLY A 185 12.52 -27.68 4.07
CA GLY A 185 11.15 -27.66 4.56
C GLY A 185 10.13 -27.62 3.41
N PRO A 186 8.82 -27.82 3.66
CA PRO A 186 7.80 -27.68 2.62
C PRO A 186 7.96 -26.32 1.94
N PRO A 187 7.79 -26.22 0.61
CA PRO A 187 8.07 -25.02 -0.15
C PRO A 187 7.27 -23.87 0.47
N HIS A 188 7.96 -23.01 1.21
CA HIS A 188 7.37 -21.75 1.63
C HIS A 188 7.03 -21.03 0.33
N ALA A 189 5.75 -20.72 0.15
CA ALA A 189 5.23 -20.06 -1.03
C ALA A 189 6.18 -18.93 -1.42
N ILE A 190 6.73 -19.06 -2.64
CA ILE A 190 7.58 -18.11 -3.38
C ILE A 190 7.77 -16.81 -2.61
N SER A 191 8.90 -16.67 -1.92
CA SER A 191 9.26 -15.44 -1.21
C SER A 191 9.15 -14.27 -2.17
N LYS A 192 8.10 -13.46 -1.99
CA LYS A 192 8.14 -12.04 -2.38
C LYS A 192 9.37 -11.42 -1.70
N LYS A 193 10.00 -10.42 -2.31
CA LYS A 193 11.24 -9.81 -1.81
C LYS A 193 11.14 -9.56 -0.30
N GLY A 194 12.05 -10.17 0.46
CA GLY A 194 12.06 -10.04 1.92
C GLY A 194 12.77 -8.76 2.36
N TYR A 195 12.64 -8.42 3.65
CA TYR A 195 13.44 -7.38 4.34
C TYR A 195 14.93 -7.36 3.94
N LYS A 196 15.52 -8.54 3.68
CA LYS A 196 16.93 -8.73 3.32
C LYS A 196 17.27 -8.21 1.92
N ASP A 197 16.30 -8.03 1.03
CA ASP A 197 16.54 -7.59 -0.36
C ASP A 197 16.77 -6.08 -0.49
N PHE A 198 16.63 -5.35 0.62
CA PHE A 198 16.84 -3.92 0.67
C PHE A 198 18.26 -3.61 1.15
N HIS A 199 18.95 -2.69 0.47
CA HIS A 199 20.29 -2.28 0.89
C HIS A 199 20.28 -1.54 2.23
N ILE A 200 19.23 -0.75 2.50
CA ILE A 200 19.14 0.11 3.69
C ILE A 200 19.13 -0.67 5.00
N SER A 201 18.47 -1.84 5.01
CA SER A 201 18.41 -2.74 6.16
C SER A 201 19.77 -3.36 6.50
N ARG A 202 20.60 -3.62 5.49
CA ARG A 202 21.94 -4.21 5.69
C ARG A 202 22.98 -3.21 6.18
N VAL A 203 22.80 -1.93 5.84
CA VAL A 203 23.77 -0.86 6.16
C VAL A 203 23.54 -0.29 7.56
N LEU A 204 22.28 -0.08 7.96
CA LEU A 204 21.95 0.62 9.20
C LEU A 204 21.82 -0.29 10.43
N VAL A 205 21.66 -1.59 10.22
CA VAL A 205 21.61 -2.57 11.31
C VAL A 205 22.98 -3.26 11.43
N PRO A 206 23.63 -3.28 12.61
CA PRO A 206 24.93 -3.95 12.76
C PRO A 206 24.87 -5.45 12.44
N LYS A 207 25.91 -6.01 11.80
CA LYS A 207 25.97 -7.45 11.42
C LYS A 207 25.68 -8.40 12.59
N LYS A 208 26.19 -8.11 13.80
CA LYS A 208 25.93 -8.92 15.00
C LYS A 208 24.44 -8.96 15.37
N VAL A 209 23.70 -7.86 15.15
CA VAL A 209 22.25 -7.81 15.37
C VAL A 209 21.53 -8.58 14.28
N GLN A 210 21.96 -8.45 13.01
CA GLN A 210 21.40 -9.22 11.89
C GLN A 210 21.53 -10.73 12.12
N ILE A 211 22.72 -11.22 12.49
CA ILE A 211 22.98 -12.65 12.72
C ILE A 211 22.11 -13.19 13.85
N ARG A 212 22.05 -12.52 15.02
CA ARG A 212 21.15 -12.92 16.13
C ARG A 212 19.70 -12.99 15.68
N THR A 213 19.32 -12.06 14.82
CA THR A 213 17.95 -11.97 14.32
C THR A 213 17.55 -13.12 13.40
N GLU A 214 18.52 -13.65 12.66
CA GLU A 214 18.34 -14.74 11.72
C GLU A 214 18.41 -16.10 12.41
N ASP A 215 19.29 -16.24 13.38
CA ASP A 215 19.51 -17.49 14.12
C ASP A 215 18.49 -17.69 15.25
N ALA A 216 17.75 -16.66 15.69
CA ALA A 216 16.78 -16.80 16.78
C ALA A 216 15.46 -17.46 16.34
N PRO A 217 15.03 -18.57 16.98
CA PRO A 217 13.84 -19.34 16.58
C PRO A 217 12.50 -18.78 17.09
N PHE A 218 12.48 -17.61 17.75
CA PHE A 218 11.33 -17.11 18.49
C PHE A 218 11.13 -15.60 18.34
N ILE A 219 9.94 -15.15 18.72
CA ILE A 219 9.51 -13.75 18.74
C ILE A 219 9.03 -13.46 20.16
N VAL A 220 9.42 -12.32 20.73
CA VAL A 220 8.99 -11.91 22.07
C VAL A 220 8.18 -10.65 22.00
N TYR A 221 7.10 -10.61 22.77
CA TYR A 221 6.25 -9.43 22.89
C TYR A 221 6.69 -8.56 24.08
N ARG A 222 6.74 -7.24 23.87
CA ARG A 222 6.95 -6.23 24.90
C ARG A 222 5.95 -5.09 24.75
N GLU A 223 5.49 -4.55 25.87
CA GLU A 223 4.61 -3.38 25.81
C GLU A 223 5.38 -2.11 25.41
N PHE A 224 6.60 -1.93 25.90
CA PHE A 224 7.37 -0.70 25.69
C PHE A 224 8.82 -1.00 25.27
N GLN A 225 9.31 -0.21 24.31
CA GLN A 225 10.71 -0.15 23.90
C GLN A 225 11.22 1.29 23.94
N PHE A 226 12.46 1.44 24.42
CA PHE A 226 13.27 2.63 24.13
C PHE A 226 14.55 2.22 23.40
N SER A 227 14.84 2.83 22.26
CA SER A 227 16.05 2.60 21.46
C SER A 227 16.81 3.89 21.22
N ILE A 228 18.14 3.85 21.32
CA ILE A 228 18.97 4.93 20.78
C ILE A 228 19.31 4.62 19.33
N PHE A 229 19.83 3.42 19.06
CA PHE A 229 20.25 2.95 17.75
C PHE A 229 20.07 1.43 17.68
N PRO A 230 19.91 0.79 16.50
CA PRO A 230 19.83 -0.66 16.40
C PRO A 230 20.95 -1.39 17.17
N GLY A 231 20.56 -2.24 18.12
CA GLY A 231 21.47 -2.94 19.04
C GLY A 231 21.77 -2.23 20.37
N LEU A 232 21.40 -0.95 20.51
CA LEU A 232 21.47 -0.17 21.75
C LEU A 232 20.06 0.28 22.15
N SER A 233 19.30 -0.64 22.73
CA SER A 233 17.91 -0.45 23.15
C SER A 233 17.60 -1.22 24.44
N THR A 234 16.42 -1.02 25.02
CA THR A 234 15.88 -1.86 26.11
C THR A 234 15.77 -3.34 25.72
N ASN A 235 15.68 -3.63 24.42
CA ASN A 235 15.69 -4.98 23.85
C ASN A 235 17.10 -5.41 23.38
N SER A 236 18.12 -4.58 23.63
CA SER A 236 19.53 -4.82 23.31
C SER A 236 19.72 -5.32 21.86
N LYS A 237 20.56 -6.33 21.68
CA LYS A 237 20.89 -6.94 20.39
C LYS A 237 19.82 -7.94 19.89
N MET A 238 18.77 -8.19 20.67
CA MET A 238 17.63 -9.05 20.30
C MET A 238 16.46 -8.27 19.71
N SER A 239 16.59 -6.95 19.63
CA SER A 239 15.55 -6.02 19.15
C SER A 239 14.88 -6.47 17.84
N GLY A 240 15.60 -7.07 16.90
CA GLY A 240 15.03 -7.63 15.66
C GLY A 240 14.08 -8.84 15.80
N ASN A 241 13.99 -9.46 16.97
CA ASN A 241 13.02 -10.54 17.31
C ASN A 241 12.00 -10.09 18.35
N VAL A 242 11.97 -8.81 18.72
CA VAL A 242 11.01 -8.29 19.68
C VAL A 242 9.93 -7.51 18.94
N GLU A 243 8.69 -7.88 19.20
CA GLU A 243 7.49 -7.14 18.86
C GLU A 243 7.18 -6.15 19.99
N ASN A 244 6.91 -4.90 19.64
CA ASN A 244 6.64 -3.86 20.63
C ASN A 244 5.25 -3.25 20.41
N LYS A 245 4.45 -3.09 21.45
CA LYS A 245 3.21 -2.30 21.33
C LYS A 245 3.52 -0.81 21.17
N TYR A 246 4.44 -0.29 21.98
CA TYR A 246 4.91 1.09 21.96
C TYR A 246 6.44 1.13 21.81
N SER A 247 6.95 1.89 20.84
CA SER A 247 8.39 2.00 20.53
C SER A 247 8.81 3.47 20.43
N LEU A 248 9.79 3.88 21.25
CA LEU A 248 10.38 5.22 21.21
C LEU A 248 11.86 5.15 20.84
N ASN A 249 12.22 5.73 19.71
CA ASN A 249 13.54 5.62 19.11
C ASN A 249 14.20 7.00 19.02
N LEU A 250 15.26 7.25 19.81
CA LEU A 250 15.96 8.53 19.85
C LEU A 250 16.67 8.84 18.53
N ILE A 251 17.39 7.88 17.93
CA ILE A 251 17.92 8.01 16.56
C ILE A 251 17.20 7.01 15.67
N GLY A 252 17.28 5.71 16.04
CA GLY A 252 16.81 4.62 15.20
C GLY A 252 16.30 3.42 15.97
N GLY A 253 15.17 2.88 15.53
CA GLY A 253 14.61 1.60 15.99
C GLY A 253 14.88 0.46 15.01
N TYR A 254 15.02 -0.74 15.54
CA TYR A 254 14.98 -1.98 14.76
C TYR A 254 14.16 -3.02 15.52
N SER A 255 13.04 -3.47 14.96
CA SER A 255 12.12 -4.37 15.65
C SER A 255 11.61 -5.51 14.76
N TYR A 256 11.01 -6.54 15.36
CA TYR A 256 10.24 -7.52 14.60
C TYR A 256 8.99 -6.88 13.97
N GLY A 257 8.25 -6.12 14.77
CA GLY A 257 7.09 -5.33 14.38
C GLY A 257 6.56 -4.47 15.51
N THR A 258 5.70 -3.51 15.16
CA THR A 258 5.05 -2.60 16.11
C THR A 258 3.54 -2.78 16.11
N GLY A 259 2.91 -2.88 17.28
CA GLY A 259 1.48 -3.16 17.44
C GLY A 259 0.55 -1.97 17.73
N ALA A 260 1.09 -0.78 18.03
CA ALA A 260 0.24 0.42 18.19
C ALA A 260 0.92 1.74 17.81
N LEU A 261 2.10 2.06 18.36
CA LEU A 261 2.77 3.34 18.11
C LEU A 261 4.29 3.18 18.09
N GLU A 262 4.92 3.71 17.05
CA GLU A 262 6.36 3.85 16.98
C GLU A 262 6.77 5.27 16.57
N LEU A 263 7.67 5.87 17.34
CA LEU A 263 8.19 7.21 17.15
C LEU A 263 9.71 7.15 17.01
N GLY A 264 10.25 7.69 15.92
CA GLY A 264 11.69 7.77 15.67
C GLY A 264 12.14 9.16 15.28
N SER A 265 13.19 9.70 15.89
CA SER A 265 13.69 11.03 15.49
C SER A 265 14.32 11.02 14.10
N VAL A 266 14.99 9.92 13.70
CA VAL A 266 15.56 9.77 12.36
C VAL A 266 14.88 8.64 11.62
N PHE A 267 14.87 7.42 12.15
CA PHE A 267 14.31 6.29 11.42
C PHE A 267 13.67 5.21 12.29
N ASN A 268 12.78 4.44 11.67
CA ASN A 268 12.24 3.20 12.23
C ASN A 268 12.35 2.07 11.21
N ILE A 269 12.66 0.86 11.69
CA ILE A 269 12.78 -0.34 10.87
C ILE A 269 12.05 -1.49 11.56
N ASP A 270 10.95 -1.95 10.95
CA ASP A 270 10.25 -3.16 11.33
C ASP A 270 10.47 -4.24 10.29
N ARG A 271 10.77 -5.47 10.72
CA ARG A 271 11.01 -6.57 9.79
C ARG A 271 9.75 -7.11 9.14
N LYS A 272 8.65 -7.14 9.89
CA LYS A 272 7.44 -7.87 9.49
C LYS A 272 6.22 -7.00 9.38
N TYR A 273 5.89 -6.20 10.39
CA TYR A 273 4.64 -5.46 10.32
C TYR A 273 4.61 -4.22 11.20
N LEU A 274 3.69 -3.34 10.84
CA LEU A 274 3.21 -2.24 11.65
C LEU A 274 1.67 -2.34 11.74
N GLU A 275 1.15 -2.28 12.96
CA GLU A 275 -0.27 -2.08 13.26
C GLU A 275 -0.36 -0.78 14.09
N GLY A 276 -1.10 0.22 13.61
CA GLY A 276 -1.23 1.53 14.27
C GLY A 276 -0.45 2.66 13.60
N ILE A 277 0.38 3.40 14.33
CA ILE A 277 1.03 4.64 13.86
C ILE A 277 2.56 4.51 13.92
N GLN A 278 3.25 4.88 12.84
CA GLN A 278 4.72 4.96 12.81
C GLN A 278 5.19 6.30 12.24
N LEU A 279 5.94 7.06 13.04
CA LEU A 279 6.43 8.40 12.69
C LEU A 279 7.96 8.43 12.71
N ALA A 280 8.59 8.96 11.65
CA ALA A 280 10.04 9.17 11.61
C ALA A 280 10.43 10.54 11.07
N GLY A 281 11.51 11.14 11.59
CA GLY A 281 12.03 12.39 11.01
C GLY A 281 12.57 12.22 9.59
N ALA A 282 13.22 11.10 9.26
CA ALA A 282 13.77 10.84 7.92
C ALA A 282 13.03 9.71 7.21
N PHE A 283 13.09 8.46 7.69
CA PHE A 283 12.45 7.36 6.96
C PHE A 283 11.88 6.25 7.85
N ASN A 284 10.84 5.57 7.34
CA ASN A 284 10.33 4.33 7.91
C ASN A 284 10.51 3.19 6.92
N PHE A 285 10.84 2.00 7.42
CA PHE A 285 10.91 0.78 6.62
C PHE A 285 10.19 -0.36 7.32
N VAL A 286 9.21 -0.95 6.63
CA VAL A 286 8.47 -2.13 7.11
C VAL A 286 8.64 -3.25 6.09
N GLY A 287 9.31 -4.33 6.47
CA GLY A 287 9.64 -5.42 5.56
C GLY A 287 8.44 -6.25 5.11
N GLY A 288 7.32 -6.21 5.83
CA GLY A 288 6.07 -6.88 5.44
C GLY A 288 4.90 -5.90 5.30
N LYS A 289 3.85 -6.07 6.12
CA LYS A 289 2.57 -5.35 5.97
C LYS A 289 2.45 -4.13 6.90
N VAL A 290 1.75 -3.09 6.43
CA VAL A 290 1.33 -1.95 7.24
C VAL A 290 -0.19 -1.89 7.31
N ASP A 291 -0.73 -1.85 8.51
CA ASP A 291 -2.15 -1.57 8.80
C ASP A 291 -2.21 -0.34 9.70
N GLY A 292 -2.54 0.83 9.12
CA GLY A 292 -2.61 2.10 9.84
C GLY A 292 -1.90 3.26 9.16
N VAL A 293 -1.19 4.10 9.93
CA VAL A 293 -0.61 5.36 9.49
C VAL A 293 0.92 5.33 9.56
N GLN A 294 1.58 5.60 8.45
CA GLN A 294 3.03 5.72 8.38
C GLN A 294 3.42 7.10 7.84
N MET A 295 4.22 7.85 8.58
CA MET A 295 4.63 9.20 8.19
C MET A 295 6.13 9.43 8.38
N SER A 296 6.78 10.04 7.39
CA SER A 296 8.19 10.42 7.48
C SER A 296 8.56 11.71 6.75
N GLY A 297 9.68 12.34 7.13
CA GLY A 297 10.16 13.54 6.44
C GLY A 297 10.68 13.27 5.04
N ALA A 298 11.30 12.11 4.77
CA ALA A 298 11.89 11.80 3.48
C ALA A 298 11.25 10.58 2.81
N ALA A 299 11.28 9.39 3.44
CA ALA A 299 10.88 8.16 2.74
C ALA A 299 10.14 7.13 3.59
N ASN A 300 9.12 6.51 3.02
CA ASN A 300 8.46 5.33 3.58
C ASN A 300 8.58 4.17 2.61
N ILE A 301 9.00 3.00 3.10
CA ILE A 301 9.20 1.80 2.28
C ILE A 301 8.48 0.62 2.92
N VAL A 302 7.67 -0.10 2.12
CA VAL A 302 6.90 -1.28 2.56
C VAL A 302 7.17 -2.45 1.61
N GLY A 303 7.57 -3.59 2.18
CA GLY A 303 7.96 -4.79 1.43
C GLY A 303 6.80 -5.63 0.90
N GLU A 304 5.64 -5.57 1.54
CA GLU A 304 4.43 -6.27 1.08
C GLU A 304 3.30 -5.29 0.79
N ARG A 305 2.32 -5.15 1.67
CA ARG A 305 1.11 -4.35 1.43
C ARG A 305 0.92 -3.25 2.46
N ILE A 306 0.16 -2.25 2.09
CA ILE A 306 -0.34 -1.25 3.02
C ILE A 306 -1.86 -1.15 2.93
N GLU A 307 -2.49 -1.06 4.10
CA GLU A 307 -3.90 -0.73 4.28
C GLU A 307 -3.96 0.46 5.25
N GLY A 308 -4.28 1.65 4.73
CA GLY A 308 -4.31 2.87 5.53
C GLY A 308 -3.69 4.09 4.85
N VAL A 309 -2.87 4.84 5.58
CA VAL A 309 -2.34 6.15 5.16
C VAL A 309 -0.81 6.18 5.20
N GLN A 310 -0.18 6.59 4.09
CA GLN A 310 1.27 6.76 3.99
C GLN A 310 1.64 8.16 3.52
N LEU A 311 2.37 8.91 4.35
CA LEU A 311 2.74 10.31 4.10
C LEU A 311 4.26 10.48 4.12
N SER A 312 4.84 11.05 3.07
CA SER A 312 6.26 11.42 3.10
C SER A 312 6.54 12.78 2.47
N GLY A 313 7.60 13.46 2.91
CA GLY A 313 8.06 14.66 2.21
C GLY A 313 8.73 14.36 0.86
N GLY A 314 9.22 13.13 0.65
CA GLY A 314 9.95 12.73 -0.55
C GLY A 314 9.30 11.58 -1.31
N ILE A 315 9.47 10.35 -0.81
CA ILE A 315 9.17 9.11 -1.54
C ILE A 315 8.35 8.14 -0.69
N ASN A 316 7.27 7.61 -1.25
CA ASN A 316 6.65 6.39 -0.75
C ASN A 316 6.88 5.24 -1.73
N PHE A 317 7.28 4.08 -1.24
CA PHE A 317 7.51 2.88 -2.04
C PHE A 317 6.83 1.66 -1.43
N VAL A 318 6.00 0.98 -2.20
CA VAL A 318 5.29 -0.25 -1.79
C VAL A 318 5.50 -1.32 -2.87
N TYR A 319 5.99 -2.49 -2.46
CA TYR A 319 6.28 -3.60 -3.38
C TYR A 319 5.04 -4.41 -3.79
N GLY A 320 4.02 -4.46 -2.94
CA GLY A 320 2.78 -5.19 -3.17
C GLY A 320 1.60 -4.24 -3.36
N ASP A 321 0.51 -4.51 -2.66
CA ASP A 321 -0.76 -3.80 -2.86
C ASP A 321 -0.90 -2.63 -1.88
N GLN A 322 -1.61 -1.59 -2.32
CA GLN A 322 -1.90 -0.40 -1.54
C GLN A 322 -3.41 -0.17 -1.51
N GLN A 323 -3.98 -0.15 -0.31
CA GLN A 323 -5.35 0.24 -0.05
C GLN A 323 -5.35 1.49 0.83
N GLY A 324 -6.08 2.53 0.42
CA GLY A 324 -6.18 3.81 1.15
C GLY A 324 -5.46 4.98 0.48
N LEU A 325 -4.75 5.80 1.27
CA LEU A 325 -4.12 7.05 0.81
C LEU A 325 -2.59 6.99 0.86
N GLN A 326 -1.94 7.29 -0.26
CA GLN A 326 -0.49 7.44 -0.34
C GLN A 326 -0.16 8.85 -0.87
N MET A 327 0.54 9.66 -0.08
CA MET A 327 0.89 11.04 -0.42
C MET A 327 2.38 11.32 -0.22
N ALA A 328 3.03 11.88 -1.23
CA ALA A 328 4.45 12.23 -1.18
C ALA A 328 4.71 13.61 -1.76
N GLY A 329 5.70 14.34 -1.23
CA GLY A 329 6.14 15.59 -1.88
C GLY A 329 6.74 15.35 -3.28
N GLY A 330 7.39 14.21 -3.50
CA GLY A 330 8.04 13.87 -4.77
C GLY A 330 7.35 12.72 -5.52
N VAL A 331 7.46 11.50 -4.98
CA VAL A 331 7.20 10.27 -5.74
C VAL A 331 6.43 9.24 -4.92
N ASN A 332 5.41 8.64 -5.52
CA ASN A 332 4.77 7.42 -5.02
C ASN A 332 4.97 6.28 -6.02
N VAL A 333 5.49 5.15 -5.58
CA VAL A 333 5.60 3.94 -6.41
C VAL A 333 4.93 2.78 -5.70
N ASN A 334 3.96 2.17 -6.38
CA ASN A 334 3.36 0.91 -6.00
C ASN A 334 3.56 -0.11 -7.13
N LEU A 335 4.17 -1.27 -6.83
CA LEU A 335 4.42 -2.31 -7.83
C LEU A 335 3.25 -3.32 -7.96
N GLY A 336 2.30 -3.30 -7.02
CA GLY A 336 1.04 -4.03 -7.10
C GLY A 336 -0.16 -3.13 -7.38
N ASN A 337 -1.32 -3.58 -6.91
CA ASN A 337 -2.59 -2.93 -7.15
C ASN A 337 -2.77 -1.75 -6.21
N THR A 338 -3.33 -0.65 -6.72
CA THR A 338 -3.70 0.53 -5.93
C THR A 338 -5.21 0.68 -5.90
N GLU A 339 -5.80 0.54 -4.71
CA GLU A 339 -7.19 0.86 -4.42
C GLU A 339 -7.23 2.08 -3.49
N GLY A 340 -7.71 3.22 -4.01
CA GLY A 340 -7.73 4.48 -3.27
C GLY A 340 -7.00 5.62 -3.98
N ALA A 341 -6.16 6.38 -3.28
CA ALA A 341 -5.59 7.62 -3.80
C ALA A 341 -4.05 7.67 -3.69
N GLN A 342 -3.39 8.04 -4.80
CA GLN A 342 -1.97 8.37 -4.88
C GLN A 342 -1.80 9.84 -5.28
N ILE A 343 -1.15 10.64 -4.43
CA ILE A 343 -0.97 12.08 -4.62
C ILE A 343 0.52 12.44 -4.50
N SER A 344 1.11 13.04 -5.53
CA SER A 344 2.53 13.42 -5.52
C SER A 344 2.81 14.77 -6.16
N GLY A 345 3.94 15.40 -5.82
CA GLY A 345 4.41 16.57 -6.55
C GLY A 345 4.95 16.23 -7.94
N GLY A 346 5.54 15.06 -8.14
CA GLY A 346 6.24 14.68 -9.36
C GLY A 346 5.67 13.46 -10.08
N TYR A 347 5.67 12.30 -9.43
CA TYR A 347 5.42 11.02 -10.09
C TYR A 347 4.60 10.05 -9.24
N ASN A 348 3.53 9.48 -9.82
CA ASN A 348 2.85 8.31 -9.26
C ASN A 348 2.95 7.11 -10.21
N GLN A 349 3.21 5.93 -9.66
CA GLN A 349 3.15 4.66 -10.36
C GLN A 349 2.29 3.64 -9.63
N ALA A 350 1.47 2.91 -10.38
CA ALA A 350 0.77 1.70 -9.94
C ALA A 350 0.83 0.62 -11.02
N LYS A 351 0.63 -0.65 -10.65
CA LYS A 351 0.38 -1.70 -11.63
C LYS A 351 -1.04 -1.61 -12.17
N ASP A 352 -2.02 -1.76 -11.29
CA ASP A 352 -3.43 -1.59 -11.58
C ASP A 352 -3.99 -0.48 -10.67
N LEU A 353 -4.92 0.32 -11.18
CA LEU A 353 -5.48 1.47 -10.47
C LEU A 353 -7.01 1.40 -10.42
N ASP A 354 -7.53 1.34 -9.20
CA ASP A 354 -8.95 1.49 -8.84
C ASP A 354 -9.08 2.69 -7.88
N GLY A 355 -9.13 3.91 -8.43
CA GLY A 355 -9.23 5.13 -7.63
C GLY A 355 -8.68 6.39 -8.28
N LEU A 356 -7.88 7.19 -7.55
CA LEU A 356 -7.33 8.48 -7.99
C LEU A 356 -5.81 8.45 -8.04
N GLN A 357 -5.23 8.93 -9.14
CA GLN A 357 -3.81 9.29 -9.23
C GLN A 357 -3.70 10.78 -9.60
N LEU A 358 -3.05 11.57 -8.76
CA LEU A 358 -2.83 13.01 -9.00
C LEU A 358 -1.35 13.34 -8.84
N SER A 359 -0.73 13.92 -9.88
CA SER A 359 0.66 14.38 -9.80
C SER A 359 0.90 15.69 -10.53
N GLY A 360 1.92 16.43 -10.11
CA GLY A 360 2.39 17.63 -10.82
C GLY A 360 3.21 17.33 -12.07
N GLY A 361 3.52 16.06 -12.37
CA GLY A 361 4.34 15.66 -13.51
C GLY A 361 3.74 14.50 -14.32
N LEU A 362 3.91 13.28 -13.83
CA LEU A 362 3.52 12.06 -14.53
C LEU A 362 2.71 11.12 -13.63
N ASN A 363 1.62 10.57 -14.17
CA ASN A 363 0.96 9.39 -13.60
C ASN A 363 1.14 8.21 -14.56
N ALA A 364 1.56 7.06 -14.04
CA ALA A 364 1.77 5.85 -14.83
C ALA A 364 1.04 4.64 -14.21
N VAL A 365 0.24 3.96 -15.04
CA VAL A 365 -0.39 2.67 -14.72
C VAL A 365 0.06 1.65 -15.75
N ILE A 366 0.94 0.72 -15.34
CA ILE A 366 1.55 -0.23 -16.29
C ILE A 366 0.60 -1.38 -16.69
N GLY A 367 -0.50 -1.57 -15.96
CA GLY A 367 -1.58 -2.52 -16.22
C GLY A 367 -2.86 -1.79 -16.61
N THR A 368 -3.91 -1.95 -15.80
CA THR A 368 -5.26 -1.46 -16.06
C THR A 368 -5.62 -0.29 -15.15
N ASN A 369 -6.09 0.79 -15.76
CA ASN A 369 -6.60 1.96 -15.06
C ASN A 369 -8.13 1.99 -15.13
N HIS A 370 -8.82 1.67 -14.04
CA HIS A 370 -10.26 1.86 -13.85
C HIS A 370 -10.62 3.22 -13.21
N GLY A 371 -9.61 3.94 -12.73
CA GLY A 371 -9.74 5.18 -11.97
C GLY A 371 -9.62 6.47 -12.78
N LEU A 372 -9.27 7.54 -12.08
CA LEU A 372 -9.02 8.88 -12.61
C LEU A 372 -7.54 9.23 -12.46
N GLN A 373 -6.86 9.59 -13.56
CA GLN A 373 -5.52 10.16 -13.54
C GLN A 373 -5.57 11.65 -13.87
N ILE A 374 -4.91 12.50 -13.07
CA ILE A 374 -4.78 13.94 -13.30
C ILE A 374 -3.29 14.33 -13.18
N ALA A 375 -2.68 14.69 -14.30
CA ALA A 375 -1.30 15.17 -14.38
C ALA A 375 -1.04 15.78 -15.77
N PRO A 376 0.03 16.60 -15.95
CA PRO A 376 0.46 17.03 -17.28
C PRO A 376 0.63 15.87 -18.26
N ILE A 377 1.18 14.74 -17.78
CA ILE A 377 1.35 13.51 -18.57
C ILE A 377 0.67 12.35 -17.85
N ASN A 378 -0.20 11.62 -18.53
CA ASN A 378 -0.81 10.39 -18.03
C ASN A 378 -0.52 9.22 -18.98
N TYR A 379 -0.15 8.08 -18.40
CA TYR A 379 0.09 6.84 -19.10
C TYR A 379 -0.71 5.69 -18.50
N SER A 380 -1.32 4.87 -19.35
CA SER A 380 -1.96 3.60 -18.96
C SER A 380 -1.82 2.55 -20.06
N THR A 381 -1.46 1.31 -19.76
CA THR A 381 -1.50 0.26 -20.79
C THR A 381 -2.94 0.00 -21.24
N ILE A 382 -3.87 -0.20 -20.30
CA ILE A 382 -5.30 -0.37 -20.57
C ILE A 382 -6.09 0.70 -19.83
N LEU A 383 -6.68 1.64 -20.56
CA LEU A 383 -7.52 2.70 -20.01
C LEU A 383 -8.99 2.30 -20.03
N LYS A 384 -9.59 2.08 -18.86
CA LYS A 384 -11.04 1.90 -18.67
C LYS A 384 -11.69 3.11 -17.98
N GLY A 385 -10.94 3.82 -17.14
CA GLY A 385 -11.37 5.02 -16.45
C GLY A 385 -11.15 6.31 -17.26
N LYS A 386 -10.60 7.35 -16.62
CA LYS A 386 -10.39 8.66 -17.23
C LYS A 386 -8.97 9.17 -17.00
N GLN A 387 -8.47 9.93 -17.96
CA GLN A 387 -7.22 10.70 -17.83
C GLN A 387 -7.51 12.17 -18.11
N ILE A 388 -6.88 13.07 -17.37
CA ILE A 388 -6.97 14.52 -17.56
C ILE A 388 -5.53 15.07 -17.56
N GLY A 389 -5.09 15.61 -18.68
CA GLY A 389 -3.71 16.08 -18.83
C GLY A 389 -3.44 16.85 -20.11
N ILE A 390 -2.20 17.29 -20.30
CA ILE A 390 -1.76 17.85 -21.59
C ILE A 390 -1.53 16.71 -22.57
N VAL A 391 -0.87 15.64 -22.10
CA VAL A 391 -0.55 14.45 -22.89
C VAL A 391 -1.12 13.21 -22.19
N ASN A 392 -1.98 12.50 -22.89
CA ASN A 392 -2.53 11.23 -22.44
C ASN A 392 -2.11 10.12 -23.41
N VAL A 393 -1.59 9.02 -22.88
CA VAL A 393 -1.08 7.90 -23.66
C VAL A 393 -1.69 6.60 -23.15
N ALA A 394 -2.22 5.79 -24.07
CA ALA A 394 -2.63 4.43 -23.79
C ALA A 394 -2.39 3.44 -24.94
N ASP A 395 -2.10 2.17 -24.60
CA ASP A 395 -2.10 1.12 -25.63
C ASP A 395 -3.54 0.85 -26.11
N SER A 396 -4.47 0.68 -25.17
CA SER A 396 -5.87 0.45 -25.49
C SER A 396 -6.77 1.26 -24.57
N ALA A 397 -7.90 1.74 -25.09
CA ALA A 397 -8.85 2.50 -24.30
C ALA A 397 -10.31 2.11 -24.58
N THR A 398 -11.04 1.82 -23.51
CA THR A 398 -12.51 1.88 -23.46
C THR A 398 -12.98 3.11 -22.67
N GLY A 399 -12.10 3.65 -21.82
CA GLY A 399 -12.27 4.90 -21.08
C GLY A 399 -12.02 6.15 -21.92
N THR A 400 -11.90 7.29 -21.25
CA THR A 400 -11.81 8.61 -21.90
C THR A 400 -10.55 9.37 -21.49
N PRO A 401 -9.58 9.55 -22.39
CA PRO A 401 -8.49 10.51 -22.21
C PRO A 401 -8.94 11.92 -22.63
N ILE A 402 -8.89 12.85 -21.69
CA ILE A 402 -9.25 14.27 -21.89
C ILE A 402 -7.95 15.08 -21.79
N GLY A 403 -7.56 15.73 -22.87
CA GLY A 403 -6.30 16.46 -22.88
C GLY A 403 -5.92 16.91 -24.27
N LEU A 404 -4.97 17.84 -24.38
CA LEU A 404 -4.60 18.44 -25.66
C LEU A 404 -4.14 17.38 -26.67
N PHE A 405 -3.26 16.48 -26.24
CA PHE A 405 -2.78 15.36 -27.06
C PHE A 405 -3.19 14.04 -26.42
N SER A 406 -3.97 13.23 -27.13
CA SER A 406 -4.44 11.93 -26.65
C SER A 406 -4.09 10.84 -27.66
N PHE A 407 -3.11 10.01 -27.31
CA PHE A 407 -2.58 8.93 -28.13
C PHE A 407 -3.10 7.58 -27.62
N VAL A 408 -3.98 6.95 -28.41
CA VAL A 408 -4.51 5.62 -28.10
C VAL A 408 -4.24 4.70 -29.29
N ARG A 409 -3.42 3.66 -29.11
CA ARG A 409 -3.01 2.78 -30.22
C ARG A 409 -4.14 1.87 -30.72
N LYS A 410 -4.82 1.16 -29.82
CA LYS A 410 -5.90 0.21 -30.14
C LYS A 410 -7.24 0.76 -29.71
N GLY A 411 -8.18 0.85 -30.65
CA GLY A 411 -9.51 1.42 -30.40
C GLY A 411 -9.50 2.95 -30.24
N GLY A 412 -8.38 3.61 -30.57
CA GLY A 412 -8.28 5.06 -30.64
C GLY A 412 -9.07 5.66 -31.82
N TYR A 413 -9.21 6.97 -31.78
CA TYR A 413 -9.76 7.78 -32.85
C TYR A 413 -8.64 8.66 -33.41
N GLN A 414 -8.03 8.19 -34.49
CA GLN A 414 -6.95 8.89 -35.18
C GLN A 414 -7.37 9.07 -36.64
N GLN A 415 -7.52 10.31 -37.07
CA GLN A 415 -8.00 10.61 -38.42
C GLN A 415 -7.33 11.87 -38.96
N LEU A 416 -6.72 11.75 -40.13
CA LEU A 416 -6.31 12.88 -40.95
C LEU A 416 -7.43 13.18 -41.95
N GLU A 417 -7.90 14.41 -42.02
CA GLU A 417 -9.09 14.77 -42.79
C GLU A 417 -8.88 16.07 -43.57
N PHE A 418 -9.11 16.00 -44.88
CA PHE A 418 -9.24 17.15 -45.75
C PHE A 418 -10.71 17.57 -45.79
N SER A 419 -11.02 18.81 -45.45
CA SER A 419 -12.39 19.33 -45.46
C SER A 419 -12.54 20.64 -46.19
N ALA A 420 -13.70 20.83 -46.80
CA ALA A 420 -14.13 22.07 -47.40
C ALA A 420 -15.47 22.49 -46.78
N ASP A 421 -15.66 23.80 -46.64
CA ASP A 421 -16.89 24.42 -46.18
C ASP A 421 -17.13 25.76 -46.90
N GLU A 422 -18.19 26.46 -46.52
CA GLU A 422 -18.64 27.68 -47.18
C GLU A 422 -17.66 28.86 -47.10
N ILE A 423 -16.75 28.86 -46.12
CA ILE A 423 -15.71 29.89 -45.96
C ILE A 423 -14.37 29.31 -46.42
N SER A 424 -13.95 28.19 -45.83
CA SER A 424 -12.64 27.60 -46.05
C SER A 424 -12.73 26.45 -47.06
N TYR A 425 -12.24 26.70 -48.28
CA TYR A 425 -12.26 25.72 -49.38
C TYR A 425 -11.27 24.57 -49.21
N GLY A 426 -10.25 24.73 -48.35
CA GLY A 426 -9.30 23.68 -48.03
C GLY A 426 -8.86 23.73 -46.57
N ASN A 427 -9.16 22.69 -45.80
CA ASN A 427 -8.67 22.54 -44.43
C ASN A 427 -8.08 21.15 -44.25
N LEU A 428 -6.96 21.10 -43.54
CA LEU A 428 -6.37 19.89 -42.99
C LEU A 428 -6.76 19.79 -41.52
N ASN A 429 -7.38 18.68 -41.14
CA ASN A 429 -7.79 18.41 -39.77
C ASN A 429 -7.09 17.15 -39.26
N LEU A 430 -6.42 17.25 -38.12
CA LEU A 430 -5.86 16.13 -37.39
C LEU A 430 -6.74 15.86 -36.17
N LYS A 431 -7.37 14.67 -36.12
CA LYS A 431 -8.24 14.25 -35.01
C LYS A 431 -7.55 13.17 -34.18
N MET A 432 -7.54 13.32 -32.86
CA MET A 432 -6.79 12.45 -31.94
C MET A 432 -7.54 12.21 -30.62
N GLY A 433 -7.70 10.96 -30.21
CA GLY A 433 -8.30 10.58 -28.93
C GLY A 433 -9.01 9.24 -29.00
N VAL A 434 -10.28 9.19 -28.57
CA VAL A 434 -11.16 8.01 -28.64
C VAL A 434 -12.50 8.40 -29.26
N PRO A 435 -13.32 7.45 -29.77
CA PRO A 435 -14.61 7.79 -30.39
C PRO A 435 -15.52 8.62 -29.47
N HIS A 436 -15.48 8.41 -28.15
CA HIS A 436 -16.31 9.15 -27.20
C HIS A 436 -15.82 10.58 -26.93
N PHE A 437 -14.55 10.90 -27.22
CA PHE A 437 -13.94 12.21 -27.05
C PHE A 437 -12.61 12.26 -27.83
N TYR A 438 -12.50 13.18 -28.78
CA TYR A 438 -11.26 13.44 -29.51
C TYR A 438 -11.05 14.94 -29.70
N ASN A 439 -9.78 15.34 -29.75
CA ASN A 439 -9.40 16.71 -30.12
C ASN A 439 -9.27 16.81 -31.63
N ILE A 440 -9.40 18.02 -32.13
CA ILE A 440 -9.28 18.37 -33.53
C ILE A 440 -8.31 19.54 -33.63
N PHE A 441 -7.26 19.38 -34.41
CA PHE A 441 -6.36 20.44 -34.81
C PHE A 441 -6.62 20.75 -36.27
N SER A 442 -6.97 21.99 -36.59
CA SER A 442 -7.28 22.41 -37.95
C SER A 442 -6.31 23.47 -38.42
N ALA A 443 -5.94 23.40 -39.70
CA ALA A 443 -5.25 24.46 -40.42
C ALA A 443 -5.78 24.48 -41.85
N GLY A 444 -6.08 25.66 -42.39
CA GLY A 444 -6.71 25.75 -43.71
C GLY A 444 -6.60 27.13 -44.32
N PHE A 445 -7.20 27.25 -45.49
CA PHE A 445 -7.29 28.48 -46.25
C PHE A 445 -8.63 28.56 -46.99
N GLY A 446 -8.98 29.78 -47.38
CA GLY A 446 -10.11 30.05 -48.25
C GLY A 446 -9.89 31.35 -49.01
N TYR A 447 -10.83 31.65 -49.90
CA TYR A 447 -10.81 32.88 -50.68
C TYR A 447 -12.11 33.64 -50.49
N HIS A 448 -12.00 34.95 -50.29
CA HIS A 448 -13.14 35.85 -50.26
C HIS A 448 -12.83 37.08 -51.12
N GLN A 449 -13.62 37.32 -52.17
CA GLN A 449 -13.42 38.43 -53.13
C GLN A 449 -11.99 38.50 -53.68
N ASP A 450 -11.47 37.36 -54.16
CA ASP A 450 -10.09 37.17 -54.66
C ASP A 450 -8.96 37.31 -53.63
N ASP A 451 -9.25 37.66 -52.37
CA ASP A 451 -8.28 37.66 -51.29
C ASP A 451 -8.15 36.30 -50.61
N LEU A 452 -6.91 35.83 -50.47
CA LEU A 452 -6.57 34.64 -49.71
C LEU A 452 -6.61 34.96 -48.21
N PHE A 453 -7.28 34.12 -47.43
CA PHE A 453 -7.15 34.09 -45.97
C PHE A 453 -6.70 32.70 -45.53
N TRP A 454 -6.02 32.64 -44.39
CA TRP A 454 -5.63 31.39 -43.74
C TRP A 454 -6.27 31.29 -42.37
N ASN A 455 -6.41 30.06 -41.87
CA ASN A 455 -6.99 29.82 -40.56
C ASN A 455 -6.29 28.67 -39.85
N TYR A 456 -6.30 28.71 -38.52
CA TYR A 456 -5.99 27.56 -37.68
C TYR A 456 -7.02 27.45 -36.57
N GLY A 457 -7.17 26.27 -36.00
CA GLY A 457 -8.16 26.06 -34.97
C GLY A 457 -7.93 24.83 -34.10
N LEU A 458 -8.66 24.84 -32.99
CA LEU A 458 -8.75 23.75 -32.04
C LEU A 458 -10.21 23.36 -31.89
N GLY A 459 -10.47 22.09 -31.67
CA GLY A 459 -11.82 21.61 -31.47
C GLY A 459 -11.86 20.32 -30.67
N VAL A 460 -13.08 19.97 -30.29
CA VAL A 460 -13.39 18.70 -29.65
C VAL A 460 -14.55 18.05 -30.38
N GLY A 461 -14.57 16.73 -30.40
CA GLY A 461 -15.63 15.99 -31.05
C GLY A 461 -15.95 14.67 -30.38
N LYS A 462 -17.10 14.14 -30.77
CA LYS A 462 -17.60 12.83 -30.35
C LYS A 462 -18.23 12.11 -31.53
N GLU A 463 -17.86 10.85 -31.69
CA GLU A 463 -18.49 9.88 -32.58
C GLU A 463 -19.56 9.09 -31.81
N LYS A 464 -20.76 9.01 -32.38
CA LYS A 464 -21.82 8.10 -31.95
C LYS A 464 -22.17 7.16 -33.10
N ARG A 465 -22.14 5.85 -32.85
CA ARG A 465 -22.54 4.86 -33.86
C ARG A 465 -24.06 4.68 -33.88
N THR A 466 -24.62 4.56 -35.07
CA THR A 466 -26.04 4.23 -35.30
C THR A 466 -26.22 2.72 -35.50
N ALA A 467 -27.47 2.23 -35.42
CA ALA A 467 -27.80 0.82 -35.67
C ALA A 467 -27.39 0.33 -37.08
N ALA A 468 -27.30 1.24 -38.06
CA ALA A 468 -26.87 0.94 -39.42
C ALA A 468 -25.34 0.97 -39.62
N ASP A 469 -24.55 1.05 -38.54
CA ASP A 469 -23.09 1.18 -38.57
C ASP A 469 -22.60 2.44 -39.33
N ARG A 470 -23.43 3.49 -39.35
CA ARG A 470 -23.07 4.82 -39.86
C ARG A 470 -22.69 5.70 -38.66
N PRO A 471 -21.45 6.17 -38.56
CA PRO A 471 -21.07 7.09 -37.50
C PRO A 471 -21.72 8.47 -37.68
N LEU A 472 -22.08 9.09 -36.56
CA LEU A 472 -22.48 10.48 -36.45
C LEU A 472 -21.43 11.20 -35.63
N ASN A 473 -20.86 12.27 -36.17
CA ASN A 473 -19.89 13.11 -35.46
C ASN A 473 -20.53 14.42 -35.04
N TYR A 474 -20.33 14.75 -33.78
CA TYR A 474 -20.68 16.04 -33.20
C TYR A 474 -19.37 16.75 -32.90
N GLU A 475 -19.06 17.82 -33.63
CA GLU A 475 -17.78 18.52 -33.52
C GLU A 475 -18.00 19.99 -33.19
N LEU A 476 -17.28 20.50 -32.21
CA LEU A 476 -17.19 21.92 -31.88
C LEU A 476 -15.76 22.38 -32.16
N LYS A 477 -15.61 23.35 -33.05
CA LYS A 477 -14.32 23.92 -33.47
C LYS A 477 -14.28 25.41 -33.21
N PHE A 478 -13.12 25.91 -32.82
CA PHE A 478 -12.79 27.31 -32.68
C PHE A 478 -11.65 27.59 -33.66
N HIS A 479 -11.89 28.43 -34.65
CA HIS A 479 -10.93 28.83 -35.66
C HIS A 479 -10.59 30.31 -35.49
N TRP A 480 -9.31 30.65 -35.67
CA TRP A 480 -8.85 32.01 -35.88
C TRP A 480 -8.54 32.17 -37.37
N LEU A 481 -9.20 33.12 -38.01
CA LEU A 481 -9.01 33.44 -39.42
C LEU A 481 -8.14 34.69 -39.53
N PHE A 482 -7.21 34.70 -40.47
CA PHE A 482 -6.27 35.78 -40.71
C PHE A 482 -6.33 36.19 -42.17
N LYS A 483 -6.56 37.48 -42.38
CA LYS A 483 -6.55 38.10 -43.70
C LYS A 483 -5.51 39.21 -43.70
N GLU A 484 -4.72 39.28 -44.78
CA GLU A 484 -3.76 40.36 -44.98
C GLU A 484 -4.48 41.60 -45.52
N VAL A 485 -4.27 42.74 -44.87
CA VAL A 485 -4.93 44.02 -45.16
C VAL A 485 -3.93 45.14 -44.97
N ASN A 486 -3.57 45.86 -46.04
CA ASN A 486 -2.70 47.04 -45.98
C ASN A 486 -1.41 46.83 -45.13
N ASN A 487 -0.67 45.73 -45.35
CA ASN A 487 0.53 45.34 -44.56
C ASN A 487 0.26 45.03 -43.06
N SER A 488 -0.98 44.78 -42.67
CA SER A 488 -1.39 44.34 -41.33
C SER A 488 -2.25 43.07 -41.39
N PHE A 489 -2.33 42.33 -40.29
CA PHE A 489 -3.16 41.12 -40.19
C PHE A 489 -4.36 41.38 -39.29
N ASP A 490 -5.55 41.31 -39.87
CA ASP A 490 -6.78 41.26 -39.10
C ASP A 490 -7.09 39.82 -38.71
N HIS A 491 -7.66 39.64 -37.51
CA HIS A 491 -8.01 38.33 -36.99
C HIS A 491 -9.48 38.23 -36.61
N TYR A 492 -10.09 37.09 -36.93
CA TYR A 492 -11.52 36.83 -36.72
C TYR A 492 -11.67 35.53 -35.92
N GLY A 493 -12.54 35.55 -34.91
CA GLY A 493 -12.90 34.34 -34.16
C GLY A 493 -14.10 33.66 -34.78
N LEU A 494 -14.00 32.37 -35.09
CA LEU A 494 -15.09 31.57 -35.65
C LEU A 494 -15.34 30.31 -34.82
N VAL A 495 -16.55 30.20 -34.26
CA VAL A 495 -17.04 28.99 -33.61
C VAL A 495 -17.88 28.20 -34.61
N LYS A 496 -17.58 26.91 -34.80
CA LYS A 496 -18.31 26.00 -35.69
C LYS A 496 -18.85 24.82 -34.90
N TRP A 497 -20.15 24.60 -34.91
CA TRP A 497 -20.82 23.40 -34.41
C TRP A 497 -21.29 22.55 -35.56
N GLN A 498 -20.65 21.39 -35.77
CA GLN A 498 -20.86 20.54 -36.94
C GLN A 498 -21.55 19.23 -36.55
N PHE A 499 -22.55 18.85 -37.35
CA PHE A 499 -23.27 17.58 -37.23
C PHE A 499 -23.02 16.77 -38.50
N LEU A 500 -22.07 15.84 -38.47
CA LEU A 500 -21.60 15.13 -39.65
C LEU A 500 -22.09 13.68 -39.67
N ILE A 501 -22.57 13.24 -40.83
CA ILE A 501 -22.87 11.83 -41.11
C ILE A 501 -21.67 11.25 -41.84
N GLN A 502 -21.16 10.12 -41.36
CA GLN A 502 -20.08 9.38 -42.03
C GLN A 502 -20.58 8.14 -42.77
N ASN A 503 -19.82 7.74 -43.79
CA ASN A 503 -19.95 6.42 -44.41
C ASN A 503 -19.59 5.28 -43.42
N LYS A 504 -19.88 4.03 -43.78
CA LYS A 504 -19.76 2.85 -42.88
C LYS A 504 -18.39 2.71 -42.23
N ALA A 505 -18.37 2.34 -40.95
CA ALA A 505 -17.17 2.28 -40.10
C ALA A 505 -16.08 1.28 -40.57
N LYS A 506 -16.40 0.32 -41.44
CA LYS A 506 -15.41 -0.70 -41.88
C LYS A 506 -14.35 -0.20 -42.85
N HIS A 507 -14.55 0.95 -43.51
CA HIS A 507 -13.61 1.47 -44.50
C HIS A 507 -12.52 2.34 -43.85
N LYS A 508 -11.27 2.32 -44.33
CA LYS A 508 -10.25 3.28 -43.86
C LYS A 508 -10.52 4.71 -44.36
N LEU A 509 -11.11 4.81 -45.56
CA LEU A 509 -11.57 6.07 -46.14
C LEU A 509 -12.92 6.49 -45.54
N ARG A 510 -12.95 7.70 -44.99
CA ARG A 510 -14.12 8.33 -44.40
C ARG A 510 -14.59 9.47 -45.27
N ILE A 511 -15.86 9.45 -45.66
CA ILE A 511 -16.52 10.60 -46.25
C ILE A 511 -17.52 11.07 -45.22
N SER A 512 -17.36 12.31 -44.75
CA SER A 512 -18.27 12.95 -43.80
C SER A 512 -18.92 14.15 -44.45
N TYR A 513 -20.20 14.35 -44.19
CA TYR A 513 -20.91 15.53 -44.67
C TYR A 513 -22.05 15.89 -43.73
N GLY A 514 -22.40 17.17 -43.66
CA GLY A 514 -23.54 17.60 -42.85
C GLY A 514 -23.55 19.10 -42.57
N PRO A 515 -24.64 19.58 -41.94
CA PRO A 515 -24.80 20.99 -41.62
C PRO A 515 -23.85 21.44 -40.50
N SER A 516 -23.55 22.73 -40.50
CA SER A 516 -22.86 23.42 -39.41
C SER A 516 -23.64 24.65 -38.96
N VAL A 517 -23.56 24.97 -37.68
CA VAL A 517 -23.97 26.27 -37.15
C VAL A 517 -22.69 27.04 -36.84
N ASN A 518 -22.57 28.23 -37.39
CA ASN A 518 -21.37 29.03 -37.30
C ASN A 518 -21.68 30.35 -36.60
N LEU A 519 -20.75 30.80 -35.76
CA LEU A 519 -20.79 32.10 -35.08
C LEU A 519 -19.41 32.76 -35.23
N MET A 520 -19.37 33.89 -35.92
CA MET A 520 -18.16 34.68 -36.16
C MET A 520 -18.21 35.98 -35.34
N GLY A 521 -17.07 36.35 -34.78
CA GLY A 521 -16.87 37.60 -34.04
C GLY A 521 -15.60 38.33 -34.50
N PHE A 522 -15.69 39.65 -34.65
CA PHE A 522 -14.56 40.51 -35.03
C PHE A 522 -14.73 41.96 -34.57
N GLU A 523 -13.61 42.68 -34.40
CA GLU A 523 -13.63 44.08 -33.96
C GLU A 523 -14.05 45.03 -35.09
N HIS A 524 -15.02 45.89 -34.80
CA HIS A 524 -15.64 46.81 -35.75
C HIS A 524 -14.73 47.99 -36.13
N LYS A 525 -13.73 48.33 -35.31
CA LYS A 525 -12.83 49.49 -35.51
C LYS A 525 -11.90 49.36 -36.73
N HIS A 526 -11.73 48.17 -37.29
CA HIS A 526 -10.90 47.92 -38.47
C HIS A 526 -11.65 48.09 -39.81
N THR A 527 -12.92 48.50 -39.79
CA THR A 527 -13.80 48.48 -40.98
C THR A 527 -14.28 49.86 -41.45
N GLU A 528 -13.37 50.69 -41.99
CA GLU A 528 -13.78 51.77 -42.92
C GLU A 528 -13.96 51.26 -44.36
N SER A 529 -13.55 50.03 -44.69
CA SER A 529 -13.87 49.39 -45.97
C SER A 529 -15.00 48.35 -45.83
N SER A 530 -15.88 48.35 -46.83
CA SER A 530 -17.04 47.47 -47.00
C SER A 530 -16.72 45.98 -47.12
N ASP A 531 -15.45 45.60 -47.20
CA ASP A 531 -15.02 44.27 -47.67
C ASP A 531 -15.16 43.16 -46.61
N TYR A 532 -15.51 43.52 -45.37
CA TYR A 532 -15.45 42.62 -44.21
C TYR A 532 -16.81 42.21 -43.64
N GLN A 533 -17.90 42.89 -44.01
CA GLN A 533 -19.25 42.51 -43.57
C GLN A 533 -19.80 41.27 -44.29
N ASP A 534 -19.13 40.82 -45.36
CA ASP A 534 -19.66 39.88 -46.36
C ASP A 534 -18.94 38.51 -46.40
N ILE A 535 -18.01 38.22 -45.46
CA ILE A 535 -17.33 36.90 -45.44
C ILE A 535 -18.33 35.73 -45.38
N PRO A 536 -19.37 35.75 -44.51
CA PRO A 536 -20.40 34.72 -44.53
C PRO A 536 -21.27 34.84 -45.79
N PRO A 537 -21.67 33.72 -46.43
CA PRO A 537 -22.50 33.76 -47.63
C PRO A 537 -23.90 34.37 -47.39
N TYR A 538 -24.38 34.27 -46.15
CA TYR A 538 -25.61 34.90 -45.66
C TYR A 538 -25.55 34.90 -44.12
N THR A 539 -26.41 35.67 -43.45
CA THR A 539 -26.52 35.64 -41.97
C THR A 539 -27.99 35.60 -41.56
N PHE A 540 -28.32 34.83 -40.52
CA PHE A 540 -29.64 34.88 -39.87
C PHE A 540 -29.60 35.69 -38.56
N TYR A 541 -28.40 35.97 -38.06
CA TYR A 541 -28.15 36.80 -36.89
C TYR A 541 -26.95 37.69 -37.20
N ASN A 542 -27.12 39.00 -37.02
CA ASN A 542 -26.10 40.00 -37.27
C ASN A 542 -26.32 41.17 -36.30
N GLU A 543 -25.52 41.23 -35.24
CA GLU A 543 -25.70 42.17 -34.14
C GLU A 543 -24.35 42.79 -33.75
N LYS A 544 -24.37 44.08 -33.42
CA LYS A 544 -23.21 44.81 -32.94
C LYS A 544 -23.30 44.95 -31.43
N VAL A 545 -22.30 44.45 -30.71
CA VAL A 545 -22.19 44.54 -29.26
C VAL A 545 -20.93 45.33 -28.92
N GLU A 546 -21.09 46.58 -28.52
CA GLU A 546 -19.99 47.52 -28.30
C GLU A 546 -19.08 47.65 -29.54
N ASP A 547 -17.83 47.22 -29.43
CA ASP A 547 -16.83 47.20 -30.50
C ASP A 547 -16.79 45.87 -31.26
N LEU A 548 -17.59 44.85 -30.88
CA LEU A 548 -17.60 43.52 -31.49
C LEU A 548 -18.80 43.36 -32.44
N GLN A 549 -18.55 42.97 -33.68
CA GLN A 549 -19.59 42.51 -34.61
C GLN A 549 -19.75 41.00 -34.49
N LEU A 550 -20.99 40.52 -34.33
CA LEU A 550 -21.33 39.11 -34.26
C LEU A 550 -22.22 38.71 -35.45
N GLN A 551 -21.81 37.66 -36.16
CA GLN A 551 -22.53 37.12 -37.31
C GLN A 551 -22.74 35.62 -37.17
N ALA A 552 -23.95 35.13 -37.41
CA ALA A 552 -24.25 33.69 -37.40
C ALA A 552 -25.01 33.23 -38.65
N TRP A 553 -24.67 32.02 -39.10
CA TRP A 553 -25.26 31.39 -40.29
C TRP A 553 -25.24 29.86 -40.20
N ILE A 554 -26.03 29.21 -41.06
CA ILE A 554 -26.00 27.76 -41.22
C ILE A 554 -25.11 27.43 -42.42
N GLY A 555 -24.07 26.66 -42.19
CA GLY A 555 -23.14 26.19 -43.21
C GLY A 555 -23.35 24.72 -43.57
N PHE A 556 -22.49 24.26 -44.46
CA PHE A 556 -22.40 22.85 -44.81
C PHE A 556 -20.94 22.47 -44.94
N SER A 557 -20.58 21.31 -44.40
CA SER A 557 -19.21 20.84 -44.43
C SER A 557 -19.13 19.49 -45.13
N LEU A 558 -18.12 19.34 -45.98
CA LEU A 558 -17.76 18.10 -46.66
C LEU A 558 -16.33 17.73 -46.29
N SER A 559 -16.10 16.48 -45.93
CA SER A 559 -14.77 16.01 -45.56
C SER A 559 -14.44 14.63 -46.11
N LEU A 560 -13.16 14.46 -46.45
CA LEU A 560 -12.52 13.22 -46.84
C LEU A 560 -11.40 12.92 -45.87
N GLY A 561 -11.51 11.84 -45.10
CA GLY A 561 -10.53 11.46 -44.09
C GLY A 561 -10.01 10.03 -44.21
N PHE A 562 -8.86 9.80 -43.59
CA PHE A 562 -8.18 8.51 -43.51
C PHE A 562 -7.96 8.17 -42.04
N ARG A 563 -8.47 7.00 -41.61
CA ARG A 563 -8.27 6.48 -40.25
C ARG A 563 -7.07 5.55 -40.13
N ASP A 564 -6.57 5.45 -38.90
CA ASP A 564 -5.59 4.45 -38.46
C ASP A 564 -4.31 4.46 -39.31
N PHE A 565 -3.69 5.63 -39.39
CA PHE A 565 -2.49 5.87 -40.19
C PHE A 565 -1.17 5.75 -39.40
N PHE A 566 -1.25 5.44 -38.09
CA PHE A 566 -0.11 5.15 -37.21
C PHE A 566 -0.01 3.67 -36.84
#